data_AF-A0AAD7J8I7-F1
#
_entry.id   AF-A0AAD7J8I7-F1
#
_cell.length_a   1.000
_cell.length_b   1.000
_cell.length_c   1.000
_cell.angle_alpha   90.00
_cell.angle_beta   90.00
_cell.angle_gamma   90.00
#
_symmetry.space_group_name_H-M   'P 1'
#
loop_
_entity.id
_entity.type
_entity.pdbx_description
1 polymer ?
#
loop_
_entity_poly.entity_id
_entity_poly.type
_entity_poly.pdbx_seq_one_letter_code
_entity_poly.pdbx_strand_id
1 'polypeptide(L)'
;MFFARSFVFASVLVLASIVDALPLLKSRASTTALNVATCTDPAAQFLTHDCDVALLGLGGGIAGTIEFLRVSASSTTAVSGTCRVTATAVNGGTTIDISKGRLEGHGSTNGGYDNLLTACGPSPGSMIIGGGALPAGDIEIAISAP
;
A
#
# COMPACT_ATOMS: atom_id res chain seq x y z
N MET A 1 -59.18 -38.19 -33.28
CA MET A 1 -58.00 -38.62 -34.06
C MET A 1 -56.78 -38.03 -33.37
N PHE A 2 -56.15 -38.76 -32.44
CA PHE A 2 -54.95 -39.62 -32.64
C PHE A 2 -53.79 -38.78 -33.22
N PHE A 3 -52.65 -38.53 -32.56
CA PHE A 3 -51.76 -39.47 -31.87
C PHE A 3 -50.89 -38.76 -30.81
N ALA A 4 -50.71 -39.40 -29.66
CA ALA A 4 -49.67 -39.12 -28.67
C ALA A 4 -48.36 -39.82 -29.08
N ARG A 5 -47.18 -39.23 -28.81
CA ARG A 5 -45.92 -39.98 -28.62
C ARG A 5 -45.02 -39.30 -27.59
N SER A 6 -44.97 -39.90 -26.41
CA SER A 6 -43.88 -39.75 -25.43
C SER A 6 -42.55 -40.17 -26.06
N PHE A 7 -41.49 -39.42 -25.77
CA PHE A 7 -40.12 -39.94 -25.78
C PHE A 7 -39.47 -39.62 -24.45
N VAL A 8 -39.29 -40.68 -23.66
CA VAL A 8 -38.38 -40.74 -22.53
C VAL A 8 -36.98 -40.92 -23.10
N PHE A 9 -36.03 -40.06 -22.76
CA PHE A 9 -34.61 -40.37 -22.90
C PHE A 9 -33.84 -39.96 -21.65
N ALA A 10 -32.92 -40.85 -21.32
CA ALA A 10 -32.27 -41.06 -20.04
C ALA A 10 -31.26 -39.96 -19.66
N SER A 11 -31.07 -39.86 -18.35
CA SER A 11 -29.98 -39.16 -17.65
C SER A 11 -28.61 -39.42 -18.25
N VAL A 12 -27.83 -38.34 -18.41
CA VAL A 12 -26.36 -38.39 -18.44
C VAL A 12 -25.85 -37.50 -17.31
N LEU A 13 -25.15 -38.15 -16.39
CA LEU A 13 -24.43 -37.60 -15.25
C LEU A 13 -22.98 -37.37 -15.69
N VAL A 14 -22.47 -36.13 -15.63
CA VAL A 14 -21.03 -35.84 -15.72
C VAL A 14 -20.66 -34.73 -14.73
N LEU A 15 -19.50 -34.94 -14.13
CA LEU A 15 -18.97 -34.43 -12.88
C LEU A 15 -18.56 -32.95 -12.86
N ALA A 16 -18.62 -32.41 -11.64
CA ALA A 16 -17.74 -31.44 -10.98
C ALA A 16 -16.76 -30.62 -11.86
N SER A 17 -16.97 -29.31 -11.85
CA SER A 17 -15.89 -28.33 -11.87
C SER A 17 -16.02 -27.43 -10.63
N ILE A 18 -15.03 -27.59 -9.75
CA ILE A 18 -14.65 -26.64 -8.72
C ILE A 18 -14.50 -25.25 -9.36
N VAL A 19 -15.36 -24.31 -8.99
CA VAL A 19 -15.13 -22.91 -9.32
C VAL A 19 -14.22 -22.39 -8.24
N ASP A 20 -12.96 -22.14 -8.60
CA ASP A 20 -11.98 -21.49 -7.76
C ASP A 20 -12.59 -20.23 -7.13
N ALA A 21 -12.69 -20.26 -5.80
CA ALA A 21 -12.79 -19.04 -5.02
C ALA A 21 -11.46 -18.31 -5.21
N LEU A 22 -11.35 -17.48 -6.25
CA LEU A 22 -10.31 -16.48 -6.27
C LEU A 22 -10.53 -15.62 -5.02
N PRO A 23 -9.58 -15.52 -4.07
CA PRO A 23 -9.51 -14.34 -3.28
C PRO A 23 -9.25 -13.22 -4.30
N LEU A 24 -10.31 -12.50 -4.66
CA LEU A 24 -10.19 -11.13 -5.09
C LEU A 24 -9.51 -10.42 -3.91
N LEU A 25 -8.18 -10.50 -3.88
CA LEU A 25 -7.36 -9.38 -3.48
C LEU A 25 -7.81 -8.26 -4.42
N LYS A 26 -8.88 -7.60 -3.98
CA LYS A 26 -9.23 -6.28 -4.39
C LYS A 26 -7.98 -5.49 -4.01
N SER A 27 -7.05 -5.36 -4.95
CA SER A 27 -6.27 -4.14 -5.03
C SER A 27 -7.33 -3.06 -5.11
N ARG A 28 -7.71 -2.56 -3.94
CA ARG A 28 -8.53 -1.37 -3.80
C ARG A 28 -7.64 -0.34 -4.47
N ALA A 29 -7.90 -0.10 -5.75
CA ALA A 29 -7.63 1.17 -6.39
C ALA A 29 -8.42 2.17 -5.54
N SER A 30 -7.77 2.55 -4.45
CA SER A 30 -8.30 3.43 -3.46
C SER A 30 -8.27 4.77 -4.19
N THR A 31 -9.45 5.32 -4.45
CA THR A 31 -9.59 6.76 -4.63
C THR A 31 -9.19 7.37 -3.29
N THR A 32 -7.91 7.31 -2.95
CA THR A 32 -7.41 7.63 -1.62
C THR A 32 -7.41 9.12 -1.51
N ALA A 33 -8.14 9.62 -0.53
CA ALA A 33 -8.01 11.00 -0.15
C ALA A 33 -6.54 11.26 0.24
N LEU A 34 -5.94 12.26 -0.37
CA LEU A 34 -4.58 12.68 -0.04
C LEU A 34 -4.52 13.08 1.43
N ASN A 35 -3.41 12.74 2.08
CA ASN A 35 -3.10 13.05 3.47
C ASN A 35 -4.12 12.49 4.48
N VAL A 36 -4.80 11.38 4.13
CA VAL A 36 -5.68 10.64 5.04
C VAL A 36 -5.05 9.30 5.38
N ALA A 37 -4.79 9.07 6.67
CA ALA A 37 -4.21 7.83 7.16
C ALA A 37 -5.25 6.70 7.15
N THR A 38 -4.81 5.50 6.80
CA THR A 38 -5.55 4.24 6.97
C THR A 38 -4.77 3.36 7.92
N CYS A 39 -5.29 3.13 9.13
CA CYS A 39 -4.68 2.23 10.12
C CYS A 39 -5.28 0.82 9.96
N THR A 40 -4.44 -0.21 9.92
CA THR A 40 -4.89 -1.59 9.59
C THR A 40 -4.91 -2.52 10.80
N ASP A 41 -4.02 -2.34 11.77
CA ASP A 41 -4.02 -3.12 13.02
C ASP A 41 -3.48 -2.28 14.19
N PRO A 42 -4.34 -1.58 14.95
CA PRO A 42 -3.90 -0.74 16.06
C PRO A 42 -3.39 -1.55 17.27
N ALA A 43 -3.61 -2.87 17.32
CA ALA A 43 -3.13 -3.71 18.42
C ALA A 43 -1.65 -4.09 18.24
N ALA A 44 -1.17 -4.14 16.99
CA ALA A 44 0.24 -4.29 16.70
C ALA A 44 0.99 -2.97 16.97
N GLN A 45 1.96 -3.00 17.87
CA GLN A 45 2.77 -1.85 18.24
C GLN A 45 4.24 -2.14 17.92
N PHE A 46 4.84 -1.27 17.12
CA PHE A 46 6.25 -1.27 16.75
C PHE A 46 7.03 -0.29 17.63
N LEU A 47 8.35 -0.49 17.72
CA LEU A 47 9.21 0.49 18.38
C LEU A 47 9.35 1.71 17.47
N THR A 48 8.99 2.90 17.95
CA THR A 48 9.08 4.14 17.15
C THR A 48 10.50 4.37 16.63
N HIS A 49 11.52 4.10 17.47
CA HIS A 49 12.92 4.19 17.05
C HIS A 49 13.23 3.30 15.83
N ASP A 50 12.68 2.10 15.78
CA ASP A 50 12.85 1.19 14.64
C ASP A 50 12.19 1.76 13.38
N CYS A 51 10.98 2.31 13.50
CA CYS A 51 10.29 2.92 12.36
C CYS A 51 11.04 4.15 11.84
N ASP A 52 11.59 4.97 12.72
CA ASP A 52 12.36 6.17 12.33
C ASP A 52 13.66 5.78 11.62
N VAL A 53 14.37 4.77 12.13
CA VAL A 53 15.57 4.24 11.45
C VAL A 53 15.21 3.60 10.11
N ALA A 54 14.09 2.88 10.03
CA ALA A 54 13.60 2.32 8.77
C ALA A 54 13.23 3.42 7.76
N LEU A 55 12.54 4.49 8.17
CA LEU A 55 12.26 5.65 7.32
C LEU A 55 13.55 6.26 6.78
N LEU A 56 14.54 6.48 7.65
CA LEU A 56 15.83 7.05 7.27
C LEU A 56 16.65 6.14 6.34
N GLY A 57 16.35 4.84 6.30
CA GLY A 57 16.99 3.86 5.43
C GLY A 57 16.44 3.78 4.01
N LEU A 58 15.32 4.46 3.70
CA LEU A 58 14.73 4.43 2.35
C LEU A 58 15.72 4.92 1.28
N GLY A 59 15.66 4.33 0.08
CA GLY A 59 16.50 4.74 -1.06
C GLY A 59 18.00 4.53 -0.86
N GLY A 60 18.42 3.71 0.11
CA GLY A 60 19.83 3.55 0.49
C GLY A 60 20.33 4.56 1.53
N GLY A 61 19.41 5.36 2.11
CA GLY A 61 19.70 6.33 3.15
C GLY A 61 19.27 7.74 2.75
N ILE A 62 18.35 8.32 3.52
CA ILE A 62 17.96 9.75 3.44
C ILE A 62 18.50 10.57 4.63
N ALA A 63 19.31 9.96 5.49
CA ALA A 63 19.93 10.62 6.64
C ALA A 63 20.93 11.72 6.20
N GLY A 64 21.01 12.81 6.97
CA GLY A 64 21.98 13.89 6.73
C GLY A 64 21.43 15.05 5.89
N THR A 65 22.20 15.53 4.92
CA THR A 65 21.87 16.71 4.08
C THR A 65 21.00 16.40 2.86
N ILE A 66 20.59 15.13 2.68
CA ILE A 66 19.79 14.73 1.53
C ILE A 66 18.38 15.31 1.68
N GLU A 67 18.02 16.23 0.79
CA GLU A 67 16.71 16.90 0.82
C GLU A 67 15.62 16.12 0.07
N PHE A 68 15.95 15.04 -0.65
CA PHE A 68 15.03 14.28 -1.49
C PHE A 68 15.29 12.77 -1.46
N LEU A 69 14.20 11.99 -1.38
CA LEU A 69 14.20 10.58 -1.70
C LEU A 69 14.02 10.43 -3.23
N ARG A 70 15.08 10.02 -3.93
CA ARG A 70 15.06 9.78 -5.39
C ARG A 70 15.41 8.34 -5.70
N VAL A 71 14.44 7.60 -6.23
CA VAL A 71 14.61 6.20 -6.60
C VAL A 71 14.06 5.98 -8.01
N SER A 72 14.87 5.40 -8.88
CA SER A 72 14.48 4.99 -10.24
C SER A 72 13.69 3.67 -10.24
N ALA A 73 12.74 3.54 -9.31
CA ALA A 73 11.84 2.42 -9.15
C ALA A 73 10.52 2.93 -8.54
N SER A 74 9.44 2.19 -8.76
CA SER A 74 8.12 2.56 -8.24
C SER A 74 7.95 2.28 -6.75
N SER A 75 8.92 1.62 -6.09
CA SER A 75 8.87 1.34 -4.67
C SER A 75 10.27 1.28 -4.08
N THR A 76 10.39 1.69 -2.83
CA THR A 76 11.57 1.48 -1.98
C THR A 76 11.11 1.11 -0.58
N THR A 77 11.83 0.19 0.03
CA THR A 77 11.53 -0.31 1.37
C THR A 77 12.79 -0.34 2.20
N ALA A 78 12.65 -0.05 3.48
CA ALA A 78 13.69 -0.22 4.46
C ALA A 78 13.10 -0.83 5.74
N VAL A 79 13.95 -1.55 6.46
CA VAL A 79 13.57 -2.33 7.63
C VAL A 79 14.58 -2.06 8.72
N SER A 80 14.08 -1.87 9.94
CA SER A 80 14.88 -1.85 11.16
C SER A 80 14.08 -2.51 12.26
N GLY A 81 14.70 -3.45 12.99
CA GLY A 81 14.08 -4.15 14.12
C GLY A 81 12.65 -4.63 13.85
N THR A 82 11.69 -4.02 14.53
CA THR A 82 10.26 -4.35 14.52
C THR A 82 9.46 -3.67 13.40
N CYS A 83 10.08 -2.83 12.58
CA CYS A 83 9.36 -1.95 11.67
C CYS A 83 9.90 -1.99 10.23
N ARG A 84 8.97 -2.04 9.27
CA ARG A 84 9.21 -1.90 7.83
C ARG A 84 8.48 -0.66 7.34
N VAL A 85 9.23 0.25 6.72
CA VAL A 85 8.69 1.43 6.04
C VAL A 85 8.83 1.24 4.54
N THR A 86 7.75 1.49 3.80
CA THR A 86 7.73 1.44 2.34
C THR A 86 7.23 2.76 1.78
N ALA A 87 7.90 3.27 0.76
CA ALA A 87 7.41 4.36 -0.08
C ALA A 87 7.15 3.80 -1.48
N THR A 88 5.95 4.04 -2.01
CA THR A 88 5.51 3.52 -3.31
C THR A 88 4.93 4.65 -4.15
N ALA A 89 5.41 4.79 -5.38
CA ALA A 89 4.78 5.67 -6.36
C ALA A 89 3.42 5.09 -6.77
N VAL A 90 2.38 5.91 -6.65
CA VAL A 90 1.00 5.56 -7.03
C VAL A 90 0.54 6.44 -8.20
N ASN A 91 -0.73 6.29 -8.59
CA ASN A 91 -1.38 7.08 -9.64
C ASN A 91 -0.69 6.99 -11.02
N GLY A 92 0.02 5.89 -11.28
CA GLY A 92 0.76 5.68 -12.54
C GLY A 92 2.22 6.15 -12.50
N GLY A 93 2.73 6.56 -11.33
CA GLY A 93 4.14 6.87 -11.13
C GLY A 93 5.02 5.63 -11.19
N THR A 94 6.16 5.75 -11.88
CA THR A 94 7.14 4.67 -12.04
C THR A 94 8.44 4.93 -11.29
N THR A 95 8.59 6.12 -10.70
CA THR A 95 9.77 6.56 -9.96
C THR A 95 9.34 7.36 -8.74
N ILE A 96 10.20 7.39 -7.73
CA ILE A 96 10.00 8.19 -6.52
C ILE A 96 10.94 9.40 -6.59
N ASP A 97 10.39 10.60 -6.48
CA ASP A 97 11.14 11.85 -6.32
C ASP A 97 10.33 12.77 -5.41
N ILE A 98 10.61 12.70 -4.11
CA ILE A 98 9.86 13.42 -3.09
C ILE A 98 10.81 14.07 -2.09
N SER A 99 10.50 15.29 -1.67
CA SER A 99 11.32 15.98 -0.67
C SER A 99 11.21 15.32 0.69
N LYS A 100 12.31 15.30 1.43
CA LYS A 100 12.40 14.76 2.79
C LYS A 100 11.37 15.40 3.72
N GLY A 101 11.24 16.73 3.68
CA GLY A 101 10.27 17.46 4.51
C GLY A 101 8.81 17.09 4.25
N ARG A 102 8.48 16.66 3.02
CA ARG A 102 7.14 16.15 2.70
C ARG A 102 6.98 14.70 3.13
N LEU A 103 7.99 13.88 2.90
CA LEU A 103 7.99 12.45 3.26
C LEU A 103 7.88 12.27 4.79
N GLU A 104 8.75 12.92 5.56
CA GLU A 104 8.76 12.89 7.03
C GLU A 104 7.57 13.66 7.58
N GLY A 105 7.34 14.89 7.10
CA GLY A 105 6.14 15.65 7.43
C GLY A 105 6.21 16.54 8.67
N HIS A 106 7.39 16.79 9.25
CA HIS A 106 7.58 17.60 10.47
C HIS A 106 6.70 18.87 10.56
N GLY A 107 5.56 18.76 11.25
CA GLY A 107 4.59 19.84 11.45
C GLY A 107 3.77 20.27 10.21
N SER A 108 3.85 19.53 9.11
CA SER A 108 3.15 19.81 7.86
C SER A 108 1.86 19.00 7.73
N THR A 109 0.75 19.66 7.40
CA THR A 109 -0.53 19.00 7.09
C THR A 109 -0.50 18.17 5.81
N ASN A 110 0.52 18.36 4.97
CA ASN A 110 0.75 17.57 3.75
C ASN A 110 1.92 16.58 3.92
N GLY A 111 2.34 16.35 5.16
CA GLY A 111 3.36 15.38 5.54
C GLY A 111 2.85 13.94 5.50
N GLY A 112 3.75 12.98 5.26
CA GLY A 112 3.40 11.55 5.22
C GLY A 112 3.58 10.85 6.55
N TYR A 113 4.83 10.57 6.90
CA TYR A 113 5.20 9.68 7.99
C TYR A 113 4.71 10.17 9.36
N ASP A 114 4.98 11.43 9.72
CA ASP A 114 4.58 12.00 11.01
C ASP A 114 3.05 12.05 11.16
N ASN A 115 2.33 12.36 10.07
CA ASN A 115 0.86 12.37 10.08
C ASN A 115 0.28 10.95 10.18
N LEU A 116 0.94 9.97 9.55
CA LEU A 116 0.59 8.56 9.70
C LEU A 116 0.80 8.10 11.14
N LEU A 117 1.94 8.40 11.76
CA LEU A 117 2.21 8.08 13.16
C LEU A 117 1.26 8.82 14.11
N THR A 118 0.92 10.07 13.81
CA THR A 118 -0.04 10.84 14.62
C THR A 118 -1.43 10.20 14.60
N ALA A 119 -1.85 9.69 13.44
CA ALA A 119 -3.16 9.08 13.27
C ALA A 119 -3.23 7.64 13.79
N CYS A 120 -2.19 6.83 13.56
CA CYS A 120 -2.20 5.38 13.79
C CYS A 120 -1.34 4.94 14.98
N GLY A 121 -0.53 5.83 15.56
CA GLY A 121 0.60 5.42 16.41
C GLY A 121 1.66 4.64 15.62
N PRO A 122 2.64 4.01 16.29
CA PRO A 122 3.61 3.13 15.65
C PRO A 122 2.97 1.76 15.33
N SER A 123 1.89 1.77 14.55
CA SER A 123 1.11 0.59 14.18
C SER A 123 1.04 0.46 12.65
N PRO A 124 0.72 -0.73 12.12
CA PRO A 124 0.46 -0.90 10.69
C PRO A 124 -0.54 0.09 10.12
N GLY A 125 -0.19 0.70 9.00
CA GLY A 125 -1.03 1.64 8.29
C GLY A 125 -0.35 2.26 7.08
N SER A 126 -1.11 3.03 6.30
CA SER A 126 -0.57 3.77 5.17
C SER A 126 -1.27 5.11 4.95
N MET A 127 -0.62 5.97 4.19
CA MET A 127 -1.13 7.28 3.78
C MET A 127 -0.60 7.62 2.39
N ILE A 128 -1.45 8.20 1.54
CA ILE A 128 -1.02 8.76 0.25
C ILE A 128 -0.79 10.25 0.40
N ILE A 129 0.40 10.71 0.04
CA ILE A 129 0.79 12.13 0.04
C ILE A 129 1.03 12.60 -1.39
N GLY A 130 0.57 13.81 -1.69
CA GLY A 130 0.75 14.39 -3.01
C GLY A 130 2.18 14.89 -3.20
N GLY A 131 2.80 14.64 -4.36
CA GLY A 131 4.07 15.28 -4.73
C GLY A 131 5.30 14.38 -4.85
N GLY A 132 5.20 13.30 -5.62
CA GLY A 132 6.35 12.59 -6.20
C GLY A 132 6.56 12.90 -7.69
N ALA A 133 7.15 11.96 -8.45
CA ALA A 133 7.61 12.21 -9.81
C ALA A 133 6.47 12.46 -10.82
N LEU A 134 6.63 13.43 -11.73
CA LEU A 134 5.71 13.67 -12.85
C LEU A 134 5.81 12.56 -13.92
N PRO A 135 4.76 12.31 -14.75
CA PRO A 135 3.50 13.06 -14.92
C PRO A 135 2.39 12.69 -13.93
N ALA A 136 2.56 11.64 -13.15
CA ALA A 136 1.72 11.27 -12.02
C ALA A 136 2.60 10.50 -11.03
N GLY A 137 2.44 10.74 -9.73
CA GLY A 137 3.39 10.18 -8.78
C GLY A 137 3.14 10.63 -7.36
N ASP A 138 1.89 10.62 -6.90
CA ASP A 138 1.68 10.66 -5.45
C ASP A 138 2.43 9.49 -4.82
N ILE A 139 2.84 9.64 -3.56
CA ILE A 139 3.60 8.62 -2.86
C ILE A 139 2.71 8.04 -1.77
N GLU A 140 2.52 6.73 -1.77
CA GLU A 140 2.03 6.01 -0.60
C GLU A 140 3.20 5.73 0.32
N ILE A 141 3.10 6.18 1.57
CA ILE A 141 3.98 5.75 2.66
C ILE A 141 3.23 4.76 3.55
N ALA A 142 3.87 3.64 3.88
CA ALA A 142 3.28 2.58 4.68
C ALA A 142 4.24 2.09 5.76
N ILE A 143 3.67 1.78 6.93
CA ILE A 143 4.31 1.14 8.07
C ILE A 143 3.72 -0.26 8.21
N SER A 144 4.58 -1.26 8.41
CA SER A 144 4.18 -2.67 8.56
C SER A 144 5.23 -3.44 9.35
N ALA A 145 4.91 -4.68 9.71
CA ALA A 145 5.90 -5.61 10.27
C ALA A 145 6.97 -5.97 9.20
N PRO A 146 8.20 -6.29 9.62
CA PRO A 146 9.25 -6.79 8.73
C PRO A 146 8.82 -8.05 7.96
#